data_AF-B9RQY8-F1
#
_entry.id   AF-B9RQY8-F1
#
_cell.length_a   1.000
_cell.length_b   1.000
_cell.length_c   1.000
_cell.angle_alpha   90.00
_cell.angle_beta   90.00
_cell.angle_gamma   90.00
#
_symmetry.space_group_name_H-M   'P 1'
#
loop_
_entity.id
_entity.type
_entity.pdbx_description
1 polymer ?
#
loop_
_entity_poly.entity_id
_entity_poly.type
_entity_poly.pdbx_seq_one_letter_code
_entity_poly.pdbx_strand_id
1 'polypeptide(L)'
;MVGLTLAGLGYLSNIIVYLIEEFNFESINAAQVSNVVTGGNNVFPIVGAILADSFLGYFSAVAISSCVSFLGLVLLVLTALLHSLRPAPCEIGSSLCQAPFQAFNIHYYMDPCF
;
A
#
# COMPACT_ATOMS: atom_id res chain seq x y z
N MET A 1 -14.81 10.97 12.80
CA MET A 1 -13.51 10.47 13.33
C MET A 1 -13.43 8.95 13.36
N VAL A 2 -14.46 8.21 13.81
CA VAL A 2 -14.42 6.72 13.89
C VAL A 2 -14.30 6.00 12.53
N GLY A 3 -14.94 6.52 11.47
CA GLY A 3 -14.89 5.87 10.15
C GLY A 3 -13.49 5.84 9.51
N LEU A 4 -12.71 6.91 9.68
CA LEU A 4 -11.36 7.02 9.10
C LEU A 4 -10.39 6.04 9.77
N THR A 5 -10.51 5.89 11.10
CA THR A 5 -9.66 4.97 11.86
C THR A 5 -9.98 3.51 11.54
N LEU A 6 -11.26 3.17 11.36
CA LEU A 6 -11.68 1.83 10.94
C LEU A 6 -11.17 1.50 9.53
N ALA A 7 -11.30 2.44 8.58
CA ALA A 7 -10.80 2.26 7.23
C ALA A 7 -9.26 2.07 7.21
N GLY A 8 -8.53 2.88 7.98
CA GLY A 8 -7.07 2.77 8.08
C GLY A 8 -6.62 1.43 8.66
N LEU A 9 -7.23 0.98 9.76
CA LEU A 9 -6.90 -0.30 10.38
C LEU A 9 -7.27 -1.48 9.48
N GLY A 10 -8.44 -1.45 8.83
CA GLY A 10 -8.86 -2.48 7.89
C GLY A 10 -7.91 -2.60 6.70
N TYR A 11 -7.46 -1.48 6.15
CA TYR A 11 -6.45 -1.44 5.09
C TYR A 11 -5.11 -2.02 5.55
N LEU A 12 -4.56 -1.52 6.66
CA LEU A 12 -3.26 -1.95 7.19
C LEU A 12 -3.23 -3.44 7.57
N SER A 13 -4.32 -3.98 8.10
CA SER A 13 -4.41 -5.38 8.50
C SER A 13 -4.46 -6.32 7.28
N ASN A 14 -5.15 -5.91 6.22
CA ASN A 14 -5.35 -6.74 5.04
C ASN A 14 -4.21 -6.64 4.02
N ILE A 15 -3.36 -5.61 4.09
CA ILE A 15 -2.30 -5.41 3.08
C ILE A 15 -1.27 -6.55 3.08
N ILE A 16 -0.88 -7.07 4.25
CA ILE A 16 0.10 -8.17 4.34
C ILE A 16 -0.46 -9.43 3.69
N VAL A 17 -1.70 -9.80 4.03
CA VAL A 17 -2.38 -10.96 3.45
C VAL A 17 -2.51 -10.79 1.94
N TYR A 18 -2.89 -9.61 1.47
CA TYR A 18 -3.00 -9.30 0.05
C TYR A 18 -1.65 -9.43 -0.69
N LEU A 19 -0.54 -8.97 -0.09
CA LEU A 19 0.79 -9.12 -0.69
C LEU A 19 1.23 -10.58 -0.79
N ILE A 20 0.92 -11.38 0.22
CA ILE A 20 1.31 -12.80 0.26
C ILE A 20 0.43 -13.62 -0.70
N GLU A 21 -0.89 -13.50 -0.60
CA GLU A 21 -1.83 -14.37 -1.33
C GLU A 21 -2.01 -13.96 -2.79
N GLU A 22 -2.11 -12.66 -3.09
CA GLU A 22 -2.38 -12.19 -4.45
C GLU A 22 -1.09 -11.94 -5.23
N PHE A 23 -0.09 -11.33 -4.58
CA PHE A 23 1.17 -10.95 -5.22
C PHE A 23 2.30 -11.97 -5.04
N ASN A 24 2.07 -13.06 -4.29
CA ASN A 24 3.04 -14.13 -4.04
C ASN A 24 4.37 -13.62 -3.46
N PHE A 25 4.32 -12.62 -2.57
CA PHE A 25 5.52 -12.15 -1.86
C PHE A 25 5.91 -13.13 -0.75
N GLU A 26 7.22 -13.26 -0.50
CA GLU A 26 7.71 -13.89 0.73
C GLU A 26 7.26 -13.09 1.96
N SER A 27 6.90 -13.79 3.04
CA SER A 27 6.35 -13.22 4.28
C SER A 27 7.24 -12.12 4.87
N ILE A 28 8.56 -12.29 4.82
CA ILE A 28 9.56 -11.32 5.30
C ILE A 28 9.48 -10.01 4.48
N ASN A 29 9.44 -10.12 3.15
CA ASN A 29 9.36 -8.97 2.25
C ASN A 29 8.00 -8.26 2.37
N ALA A 30 6.90 -9.02 2.51
CA ALA A 30 5.57 -8.45 2.74
C ALA A 30 5.50 -7.65 4.05
N ALA A 31 6.11 -8.15 5.12
CA ALA A 31 6.19 -7.44 6.40
C ALA A 31 7.04 -6.16 6.30
N GLN A 32 8.16 -6.19 5.57
CA GLN A 32 8.98 -5.00 5.34
C GLN A 32 8.18 -3.91 4.62
N VAL A 33 7.45 -4.26 3.56
CA VAL A 33 6.60 -3.30 2.83
C VAL A 33 5.52 -2.74 3.76
N SER A 34 4.85 -3.58 4.55
CA SER A 34 3.83 -3.12 5.51
C SER A 34 4.39 -2.17 6.56
N ASN A 35 5.60 -2.42 7.06
CA ASN A 35 6.29 -1.52 7.99
C ASN A 35 6.60 -0.15 7.36
N VAL A 36 7.05 -0.14 6.09
CA VAL A 36 7.29 1.11 5.35
C VAL A 36 5.98 1.89 5.12
N VAL A 37 4.90 1.20 4.74
CA VAL A 37 3.57 1.81 4.57
C VAL A 37 3.08 2.40 5.89
N THR A 38 3.19 1.65 6.98
CA THR A 38 2.80 2.09 8.33
C THR A 38 3.61 3.31 8.77
N GLY A 39 4.93 3.27 8.61
CA GLY A 39 5.81 4.39 8.92
C GLY A 39 5.48 5.64 8.10
N GLY A 40 5.27 5.47 6.79
CA GLY A 40 4.83 6.53 5.89
C GLY A 40 3.52 7.17 6.33
N ASN A 41 2.54 6.37 6.73
CA ASN A 41 1.23 6.86 7.19
C ASN A 41 1.31 7.70 8.47
N ASN A 42 2.32 7.48 9.31
CA ASN A 42 2.57 8.27 10.51
C ASN A 42 3.35 9.56 10.22
N VAL A 43 4.26 9.55 9.24
CA VAL A 43 5.08 10.72 8.87
C VAL A 43 4.36 11.68 7.93
N PHE A 44 3.55 11.15 7.01
CA PHE A 44 2.84 11.93 5.99
C PHE A 44 1.97 13.07 6.56
N PRO A 45 1.19 12.87 7.65
CA PRO A 45 0.43 13.94 8.28
C PRO A 45 1.31 15.08 8.82
N ILE A 46 2.52 14.77 9.32
CA ILE A 46 3.46 15.77 9.83
C ILE A 46 3.91 16.67 8.67
N VAL A 47 4.28 16.07 7.54
CA VAL A 47 4.66 16.81 6.33
C VAL A 47 3.48 17.63 5.81
N GLY A 48 2.28 17.05 5.77
CA GLY A 48 1.06 17.72 5.37
C GLY A 48 0.72 18.93 6.24
N ALA A 49 0.90 18.82 7.56
CA ALA A 49 0.70 19.91 8.50
C ALA A 49 1.69 21.06 8.28
N ILE A 50 2.98 20.76 8.12
CA ILE A 50 4.00 21.78 7.85
C ILE A 50 3.69 22.54 6.56
N LEU A 51 3.30 21.82 5.49
CA LEU A 51 2.93 22.44 4.22
C LEU A 51 1.67 23.31 4.35
N ALA A 52 0.66 22.83 5.09
CA ALA A 52 -0.56 23.58 5.35
C ALA A 52 -0.25 24.88 6.11
N ASP A 53 0.50 24.81 7.21
CA ASP A 53 0.80 25.96 8.06
C ASP A 53 1.75 26.96 7.40
N SER A 54 2.67 26.49 6.52
CA SER A 54 3.71 27.35 5.92
C SER A 54 3.26 28.05 4.64
N PHE A 55 2.42 27.43 3.81
CA PHE A 55 2.15 27.90 2.45
C PHE A 55 0.67 28.05 2.10
N LEU A 56 -0.25 27.37 2.78
CA LEU A 56 -1.65 27.28 2.37
C LEU A 56 -2.60 27.87 3.41
N GLY A 57 -3.33 28.91 3.02
CA GLY A 57 -4.48 29.35 3.82
C GLY A 57 -5.48 28.20 4.01
N TYR A 58 -6.20 28.20 5.14
CA TYR A 58 -7.14 27.14 5.56
C TYR A 58 -8.04 26.62 4.43
N PHE A 59 -8.68 27.52 3.66
CA PHE A 59 -9.56 27.15 2.56
C PHE A 59 -8.85 26.38 1.44
N SER A 60 -7.61 26.76 1.13
CA SER A 60 -6.83 26.13 0.06
C SER A 60 -6.31 24.75 0.49
N ALA A 61 -5.89 24.60 1.75
CA ALA A 61 -5.49 23.31 2.31
C ALA A 61 -6.64 22.29 2.31
N VAL A 62 -7.84 22.71 2.72
CA VAL A 62 -9.04 21.84 2.69
C VAL A 62 -9.45 21.49 1.26
N ALA A 63 -9.41 22.45 0.33
CA ALA A 63 -9.74 22.18 -1.08
C ALA A 63 -8.78 21.15 -1.71
N ILE A 64 -7.46 21.32 -1.52
CA ILE A 64 -6.46 20.40 -2.09
C ILE A 64 -6.59 19.01 -1.49
N SER A 65 -6.70 18.89 -0.17
CA SER A 65 -6.87 17.59 0.49
C SER A 65 -8.14 16.86 0.04
N SER A 66 -9.23 17.60 -0.20
CA SER A 66 -10.47 17.03 -0.76
C SER A 66 -10.27 16.53 -2.20
N CYS A 67 -9.62 17.31 -3.06
CA CYS A 67 -9.30 16.90 -4.43
C CYS A 67 -8.41 15.64 -4.45
N VAL A 68 -7.36 15.61 -3.62
CA VAL A 68 -6.46 14.45 -3.49
C VAL A 68 -7.22 13.21 -3.02
N SER A 69 -8.11 13.35 -2.03
CA SER A 69 -8.93 12.25 -1.53
C SER A 69 -9.89 11.71 -2.59
N PHE A 70 -10.52 12.61 -3.36
CA PHE A 70 -11.42 12.22 -4.46
C PHE A 70 -10.66 11.46 -5.55
N LEU A 71 -9.51 11.98 -5.98
CA LEU A 71 -8.64 11.29 -6.95
C LEU A 71 -8.19 9.92 -6.43
N GLY A 72 -7.81 9.83 -5.16
CA GLY A 72 -7.43 8.56 -4.53
C GLY A 72 -8.56 7.52 -4.58
N LEU A 73 -9.80 7.92 -4.28
CA LEU A 73 -10.96 7.03 -4.37
C LEU A 73 -11.25 6.61 -5.81
N VAL A 74 -11.19 7.53 -6.77
CA VAL A 74 -11.37 7.22 -8.19
C VAL A 74 -10.34 6.19 -8.66
N LEU A 75 -9.06 6.37 -8.27
CA LEU A 75 -7.99 5.43 -8.60
C LEU A 75 -8.24 4.06 -7.97
N LEU A 76 -8.61 3.99 -6.68
CA LEU A 76 -8.91 2.73 -6.01
C LEU A 76 -10.06 1.97 -6.67
N VAL A 77 -11.14 2.68 -7.02
CA VAL A 77 -12.29 2.10 -7.72
C VAL A 77 -11.87 1.63 -9.11
N LEU A 78 -11.05 2.40 -9.82
CA LEU A 78 -10.55 2.00 -11.14
C LEU A 78 -9.69 0.73 -11.05
N THR A 79 -8.80 0.62 -10.06
CA THR A 79 -8.01 -0.60 -9.82
C THR A 79 -8.89 -1.81 -9.51
N ALA A 80 -10.00 -1.62 -8.78
CA ALA A 80 -10.95 -2.69 -8.49
C ALA A 80 -11.78 -3.13 -9.71
N LEU A 81 -12.11 -2.19 -10.60
CA LEU A 81 -12.94 -2.46 -11.79
C LEU A 81 -12.11 -3.01 -12.97
N LEU A 82 -10.89 -2.52 -13.16
CA LEU A 82 -10.04 -2.96 -14.27
C LEU A 82 -9.20 -4.16 -13.83
N HIS A 83 -9.65 -5.35 -14.22
CA HIS A 83 -8.91 -6.61 -14.02
C HIS A 83 -7.49 -6.59 -14.61
N SER A 84 -7.23 -5.72 -15.60
CA SER A 84 -5.91 -5.55 -16.21
C SER A 84 -4.91 -4.76 -15.35
N LEU A 85 -5.36 -4.06 -14.30
CA LEU A 85 -4.49 -3.37 -13.33
C LEU A 85 -4.21 -4.24 -12.10
N ARG A 86 -4.92 -5.35 -11.96
CA ARG A 86 -4.62 -6.39 -10.97
C ARG A 86 -3.58 -7.35 -11.58
N PRO A 87 -2.59 -7.84 -10.81
CA PRO A 87 -1.70 -8.89 -11.30
C PRO A 87 -2.55 -10.06 -11.81
N ALA A 88 -2.19 -10.59 -12.98
CA ALA A 88 -2.91 -11.72 -13.56
C ALA A 88 -2.85 -12.91 -12.59
N PRO A 89 -3.97 -13.63 -12.37
CA PRO A 89 -3.96 -14.80 -11.52
C PRO A 89 -2.96 -15.82 -12.08
N CYS A 90 -2.00 -16.20 -11.24
CA CYS A 90 -0.97 -17.16 -11.60
C CYS A 90 -1.59 -18.54 -11.80
N GLU A 91 -1.59 -19.04 -13.04
CA GLU A 91 -1.92 -20.45 -13.30
C GLU A 91 -0.85 -21.36 -12.72
N ILE A 92 -1.31 -22.34 -11.95
CA ILE A 92 -0.49 -23.34 -11.26
C ILE A 92 0.33 -24.10 -12.30
N GLY A 93 1.65 -23.85 -12.34
CA GLY A 93 2.60 -24.56 -13.23
C GLY A 93 3.39 -23.68 -14.22
N SER A 94 3.14 -22.36 -14.27
CA SER A 94 3.91 -21.45 -15.13
C SER A 94 5.05 -20.77 -14.37
N SER A 95 6.29 -20.93 -14.85
CA SER A 95 7.53 -20.38 -14.26
C SER A 95 7.70 -18.85 -14.40
N LEU A 96 6.63 -18.12 -14.73
CA LEU A 96 6.63 -16.68 -15.02
C LEU A 96 5.96 -15.81 -13.95
N CYS A 97 5.57 -16.40 -12.83
CA CYS A 97 5.04 -15.65 -11.68
C CYS A 97 6.17 -15.13 -10.79
N GLN A 98 6.95 -14.21 -11.35
CA GLN A 98 8.02 -13.54 -10.63
C GLN A 98 7.42 -12.43 -9.78
N ALA A 99 7.58 -12.50 -8.46
CA ALA A 99 7.27 -11.38 -7.59
C ALA A 99 8.08 -10.14 -8.06
N PRO A 100 7.46 -8.95 -8.20
CA PRO A 100 8.07 -7.76 -8.82
C PRO A 100 9.34 -7.24 -8.10
N PHE A 101 9.68 -7.77 -6.92
CA PHE A 101 10.87 -7.40 -6.15
C PHE A 101 11.99 -8.47 -6.17
N GLN A 102 12.08 -9.34 -7.18
CA GLN A 102 13.28 -10.19 -7.33
C GLN A 102 14.45 -9.41 -7.98
N ALA A 103 14.97 -8.40 -7.26
CA ALA A 103 16.22 -7.72 -7.60
C ALA A 103 16.96 -7.08 -6.40
N PHE A 104 16.79 -7.60 -5.18
CA PHE A 104 17.78 -7.38 -4.13
C PHE A 104 18.07 -8.70 -3.41
N ASN A 105 19.14 -9.36 -3.87
CA ASN A 105 19.69 -10.60 -3.34
C ASN A 105 19.53 -10.75 -1.83
N ILE A 106 18.79 -11.76 -1.40
CA ILE A 106 19.09 -12.45 -0.14
C ILE A 106 19.07 -13.96 -0.39
N HIS A 107 20.18 -14.46 -0.93
CA HIS A 107 20.62 -15.86 -0.81
C HIS A 107 21.08 -16.19 0.63
N TYR A 108 20.61 -15.46 1.65
CA TYR A 108 21.06 -15.63 3.03
C TYR A 108 19.88 -15.43 3.98
N TYR A 109 19.54 -16.48 4.74
CA TYR A 109 18.52 -16.53 5.82
C TYR A 109 17.06 -16.58 5.33
N MET A 110 16.29 -17.67 5.42
CA MET A 110 16.23 -18.69 6.46
C MET A 110 15.52 -19.96 5.93
N ASP A 111 16.03 -21.10 6.37
CA ASP A 111 15.50 -22.45 6.20
C ASP A 111 14.03 -22.62 6.62
N PRO A 112 13.33 -23.61 6.04
CA PRO A 112 11.96 -23.96 6.40
C PRO A 112 11.98 -24.77 7.70
N CYS A 113 11.51 -24.20 8.81
CA CYS A 113 11.04 -24.97 9.96
C CYS A 113 10.11 -24.13 10.84
N PHE A 114 8.84 -24.53 10.82
CA PHE A 114 7.65 -24.09 11.56
C PHE A 114 6.85 -22.91 10.99
#